data_AF-A0A5S3SDX2-F1
#
_entry.id   AF-A0A5S3SDX2-F1
#
_cell.length_a   1.000
_cell.length_b   1.000
_cell.length_c   1.000
_cell.angle_alpha   90.00
_cell.angle_beta   90.00
_cell.angle_gamma   90.00
#
_symmetry.space_group_name_H-M   'P 1'
#
loop_
_entity.id
_entity.type
_entity.pdbx_description
1 polymer ?
#
loop_
_entity_poly.entity_id
_entity_poly.type
_entity_poly.pdbx_seq_one_letter_code
_entity_poly.pdbx_strand_id
1 'polypeptide(L)'
;MAVHAGRKTKQGFKIAFTPNNPPKDKSSIRKLFLEACAIVWGMGNGKHPKTLHFVAEEINRVTVSSGDEDSIYGELLEAGRKFNIMVHSVSQRLAPIPNTVISMSGYKWIGCQNLVSDVERVAKELQVKAADIMALNKLEYYFKGEGFGNVKKGKFRF
;
A
#
# COMPACT_ATOMS: atom_id res chain seq x y z
N MET A 1 9.04 -1.50 -23.03
CA MET A 1 9.02 -1.26 -21.56
C MET A 1 9.22 -2.58 -20.82
N ALA A 2 10.09 -2.62 -19.79
CA ALA A 2 10.51 -3.86 -19.12
C ALA A 2 9.35 -4.67 -18.50
N VAL A 3 8.36 -4.01 -17.89
CA VAL A 3 7.19 -4.70 -17.30
C VAL A 3 6.38 -5.45 -18.36
N HIS A 4 6.18 -4.86 -19.54
CA HIS A 4 5.46 -5.50 -20.63
C HIS A 4 6.19 -6.75 -21.14
N ALA A 5 7.52 -6.70 -21.25
CA ALA A 5 8.33 -7.86 -21.61
C ALA A 5 8.22 -8.97 -20.53
N GLY A 6 8.33 -8.59 -19.25
CA GLY A 6 8.16 -9.52 -18.13
C GLY A 6 6.80 -10.21 -18.12
N ARG A 7 5.72 -9.47 -18.40
CA ARG A 7 4.33 -9.96 -18.45
C ARG A 7 4.03 -10.92 -19.60
N LYS A 8 4.87 -10.98 -20.64
CA LYS A 8 4.77 -12.01 -21.68
C LYS A 8 5.29 -13.37 -21.21
N THR A 9 6.11 -13.38 -20.16
CA THR A 9 6.71 -14.60 -19.62
C THR A 9 5.90 -15.12 -18.44
N LYS A 10 6.03 -16.41 -18.14
CA LYS A 10 5.54 -17.01 -16.88
C LYS A 10 6.59 -16.94 -15.76
N GLN A 11 7.74 -16.32 -15.98
CA GLN A 11 8.81 -16.21 -14.98
C GLN A 11 8.50 -15.07 -13.99
N GLY A 12 9.12 -15.15 -12.80
CA GLY A 12 9.06 -14.02 -11.86
C GLY A 12 9.99 -12.91 -12.34
N PHE A 13 9.61 -11.65 -12.14
CA PHE A 13 10.46 -10.49 -12.42
C PHE A 13 10.28 -9.46 -11.30
N LYS A 14 11.29 -8.60 -11.13
CA LYS A 14 11.24 -7.45 -10.23
C LYS A 14 11.77 -6.22 -10.96
N ILE A 15 11.03 -5.13 -10.86
CA ILE A 15 11.43 -3.83 -11.43
C ILE A 15 11.33 -2.82 -10.30
N ALA A 16 12.42 -2.14 -10.01
CA ALA A 16 12.43 -0.98 -9.13
C ALA A 16 12.39 0.28 -10.01
N PHE A 17 11.36 1.09 -9.84
CA PHE A 17 11.29 2.38 -10.50
C PHE A 17 11.88 3.45 -9.58
N THR A 18 13.03 3.98 -9.96
CA THR A 18 13.68 5.09 -9.26
C THR A 18 14.17 6.07 -10.33
N PRO A 19 13.46 7.20 -10.53
CA PRO A 19 13.88 8.17 -11.54
C PRO A 19 15.24 8.77 -11.14
N ASN A 20 16.15 8.93 -12.10
CA ASN A 20 17.48 9.48 -11.85
C ASN A 20 17.45 10.95 -11.37
N ASN A 21 16.43 11.70 -11.78
CA ASN A 21 16.21 13.08 -11.36
C ASN A 21 14.72 13.25 -10.99
N PRO A 22 14.30 12.79 -9.80
CA PRO A 22 12.90 12.91 -9.39
C PRO A 22 12.52 14.39 -9.30
N PRO A 23 11.28 14.75 -9.71
CA PRO A 23 10.74 16.05 -9.36
C PRO A 23 10.80 16.28 -7.86
N LYS A 24 10.96 17.56 -7.44
CA LYS A 24 11.10 17.91 -6.03
C LYS A 24 9.79 18.36 -5.39
N ASP A 25 8.90 18.95 -6.18
CA ASP A 25 7.61 19.39 -5.68
C ASP A 25 6.62 18.23 -5.60
N LYS A 26 5.71 18.31 -4.64
CA LYS A 26 4.76 17.24 -4.32
C LYS A 26 3.81 16.93 -5.48
N SER A 27 3.41 17.95 -6.25
CA SER A 27 2.46 17.78 -7.36
C SER A 27 3.08 16.96 -8.50
N SER A 28 4.30 17.29 -8.90
CA SER A 28 5.02 16.57 -9.95
C SER A 28 5.40 15.15 -9.51
N ILE A 29 5.77 14.95 -8.24
CA ILE A 29 6.01 13.60 -7.69
C ILE A 29 4.73 12.77 -7.77
N ARG A 30 3.58 13.34 -7.37
CA ARG A 30 2.28 12.67 -7.49
C ARG A 30 1.95 12.35 -8.95
N LYS A 31 2.14 13.28 -9.89
CA LYS A 31 1.89 13.03 -11.31
C LYS A 31 2.70 11.83 -11.82
N LEU A 32 4.00 11.79 -11.52
CA LEU A 32 4.87 10.68 -11.91
C LEU A 32 4.42 9.35 -11.28
N PHE A 33 3.98 9.37 -10.02
CA PHE A 33 3.41 8.21 -9.36
C PHE A 33 2.13 7.71 -10.06
N LEU A 34 1.23 8.62 -10.42
CA LEU A 34 0.00 8.27 -11.14
C LEU A 34 0.28 7.72 -12.54
N GLU A 35 1.32 8.19 -13.23
CA GLU A 35 1.78 7.61 -14.50
C GLU A 35 2.28 6.17 -14.31
N ALA A 36 3.03 5.89 -13.24
CA ALA A 36 3.43 4.54 -12.89
C ALA A 36 2.22 3.64 -12.56
N CYS A 37 1.22 4.16 -11.84
CA CYS A 37 -0.04 3.47 -11.58
C CYS A 37 -0.79 3.14 -12.89
N ALA A 38 -0.86 4.07 -13.84
CA ALA A 38 -1.49 3.85 -15.14
C ALA A 38 -0.79 2.73 -15.95
N ILE A 39 0.54 2.68 -15.89
CA ILE A 39 1.32 1.58 -16.47
C ILE A 39 0.92 0.24 -15.82
N VAL A 40 0.87 0.17 -14.49
CA VAL A 40 0.50 -1.06 -13.76
C VAL A 40 -0.91 -1.50 -14.12
N TRP A 41 -1.87 -0.58 -14.15
CA TRP A 41 -3.25 -0.83 -14.54
C TRP A 41 -3.33 -1.48 -15.93
N GLY A 42 -2.65 -0.90 -16.92
CA GLY A 42 -2.60 -1.43 -18.28
C GLY A 42 -1.96 -2.82 -18.42
N MET A 43 -1.22 -3.30 -17.40
CA MET A 43 -0.62 -4.64 -17.39
C MET A 43 -1.52 -5.71 -16.76
N GLY A 44 -2.65 -5.31 -16.17
CA GLY A 44 -3.68 -6.18 -15.62
C GLY A 44 -4.59 -6.72 -16.71
N ASN A 45 -4.91 -8.02 -16.64
CA ASN A 45 -5.86 -8.64 -17.57
C ASN A 45 -6.67 -9.79 -16.95
N GLY A 46 -6.45 -10.10 -15.67
CA GLY A 46 -7.12 -11.19 -14.94
C GLY A 46 -6.71 -12.61 -15.37
N LYS A 47 -6.00 -12.78 -16.49
CA LYS A 47 -5.73 -14.09 -17.11
C LYS A 47 -4.31 -14.59 -16.89
N HIS A 48 -3.38 -13.72 -16.48
CA HIS A 48 -2.00 -14.13 -16.26
C HIS A 48 -1.89 -15.07 -15.04
N PRO A 49 -1.11 -16.17 -15.11
CA PRO A 49 -1.01 -17.15 -14.02
C PRO A 49 -0.32 -16.62 -12.76
N LYS A 50 0.46 -15.54 -12.88
CA LYS A 50 1.10 -14.85 -11.76
C LYS A 50 0.50 -13.48 -11.53
N THR A 51 0.16 -13.19 -10.27
CA THR A 51 -0.30 -11.88 -9.80
C THR A 51 0.76 -10.82 -10.01
N LEU A 52 0.36 -9.66 -10.53
CA LEU A 52 1.22 -8.49 -10.60
C LEU A 52 1.17 -7.78 -9.24
N HIS A 53 2.26 -7.83 -8.49
CA HIS A 53 2.39 -7.07 -7.24
C HIS A 53 2.94 -5.68 -7.54
N PHE A 54 2.20 -4.64 -7.14
CA PHE A 54 2.65 -3.26 -7.16
C PHE A 54 2.91 -2.80 -5.73
N VAL A 55 4.16 -2.46 -5.42
CA VAL A 55 4.56 -1.95 -4.11
C VAL A 55 4.77 -0.45 -4.22
N ALA A 56 3.83 0.30 -3.65
CA ALA A 56 3.88 1.75 -3.51
C ALA A 56 4.55 2.10 -2.18
N GLU A 57 5.87 2.31 -2.22
CA GLU A 57 6.66 2.73 -1.06
C GLU A 57 6.45 4.22 -0.74
N GLU A 58 6.42 4.56 0.55
CA GLU A 58 6.35 5.93 1.07
C GLU A 58 5.21 6.77 0.45
N ILE A 59 3.98 6.25 0.51
CA ILE A 59 2.83 6.86 -0.17
C ILE A 59 2.47 8.27 0.32
N ASN A 60 2.88 8.65 1.53
CA ASN A 60 2.73 10.00 2.08
C ASN A 60 3.39 11.09 1.23
N ARG A 61 4.37 10.72 0.38
CA ARG A 61 5.00 11.65 -0.57
C ARG A 61 4.15 11.90 -1.81
N VAL A 62 3.20 11.01 -2.12
CA VAL A 62 2.38 11.05 -3.35
C VAL A 62 0.90 11.31 -3.07
N THR A 63 0.45 11.24 -1.81
CA THR A 63 -0.93 11.55 -1.40
C THR A 63 -1.07 13.03 -1.08
N VAL A 64 -2.14 13.66 -1.58
CA VAL A 64 -2.38 15.11 -1.41
C VAL A 64 -3.44 15.44 -0.36
N SER A 65 -4.34 14.50 -0.08
CA SER A 65 -5.41 14.64 0.92
C SER A 65 -5.58 13.33 1.70
N SER A 66 -6.28 13.41 2.84
CA SER A 66 -6.71 12.25 3.64
C SER A 66 -8.13 11.79 3.29
N GLY A 67 -8.76 12.39 2.29
CA GLY A 67 -10.11 12.06 1.82
C GLY A 67 -10.09 10.85 0.88
N ASP A 68 -10.90 10.91 -0.16
CA ASP A 68 -10.96 9.87 -1.18
C ASP A 68 -9.79 10.01 -2.17
N GLU A 69 -9.29 8.87 -2.67
CA GLU A 69 -8.21 8.81 -3.66
C GLU A 69 -8.81 8.68 -5.06
N ASP A 70 -9.38 9.78 -5.57
CA ASP A 70 -10.05 9.85 -6.87
C ASP A 70 -9.03 9.93 -8.03
N SER A 71 -8.28 8.85 -8.23
CA SER A 71 -7.30 8.73 -9.31
C SER A 71 -7.15 7.27 -9.75
N ILE A 72 -6.28 7.04 -10.74
CA ILE A 72 -5.89 5.70 -11.16
C ILE A 72 -5.28 4.86 -10.01
N TYR A 73 -4.76 5.50 -8.96
CA TYR A 73 -4.33 4.79 -7.77
C TYR A 73 -5.52 4.25 -6.95
N GLY A 74 -6.61 5.02 -6.82
CA GLY A 74 -7.87 4.56 -6.25
C GLY A 74 -8.46 3.39 -7.03
N GLU A 75 -8.53 3.51 -8.36
CA GLU A 75 -9.00 2.44 -9.25
C GLU A 75 -8.19 1.13 -9.09
N LEU A 76 -6.87 1.24 -8.93
CA LEU A 76 -6.01 0.08 -8.64
C LEU A 76 -6.37 -0.58 -7.30
N LEU A 77 -6.66 0.21 -6.27
CA LEU A 77 -7.04 -0.29 -4.94
C LEU A 77 -8.41 -0.95 -4.95
N GLU A 78 -9.38 -0.35 -5.63
CA GLU A 78 -10.77 -0.79 -5.65
C GLU A 78 -11.00 -1.97 -6.61
N ALA A 79 -10.50 -1.85 -7.85
CA ALA A 79 -10.80 -2.77 -8.94
C ALA A 79 -9.61 -3.63 -9.39
N GLY A 80 -8.38 -3.31 -8.99
CA GLY A 80 -7.16 -4.00 -9.46
C GLY A 80 -7.18 -5.52 -9.25
N ARG A 81 -7.84 -5.99 -8.19
CA ARG A 81 -8.00 -7.43 -7.89
C ARG A 81 -8.66 -8.21 -9.05
N LYS A 82 -9.66 -7.63 -9.71
CA LYS A 82 -10.33 -8.21 -10.90
C LYS A 82 -9.34 -8.46 -12.05
N PHE A 83 -8.28 -7.67 -12.12
CA PHE A 83 -7.28 -7.73 -13.17
C PHE A 83 -6.02 -8.52 -12.78
N ASN A 84 -6.07 -9.26 -11.67
CA ASN A 84 -4.96 -10.00 -11.06
C ASN A 84 -3.78 -9.09 -10.69
N ILE A 85 -4.10 -7.93 -10.13
CA ILE A 85 -3.14 -6.97 -9.55
C ILE A 85 -3.34 -6.95 -8.03
N MET A 86 -2.23 -6.98 -7.29
CA MET A 86 -2.19 -6.81 -5.83
C MET A 86 -1.39 -5.55 -5.51
N VAL A 87 -2.03 -4.60 -4.85
CA VAL A 87 -1.39 -3.35 -4.42
C VAL A 87 -0.93 -3.48 -2.96
N HIS A 88 0.30 -3.06 -2.70
CA HIS A 88 0.87 -2.91 -1.38
C HIS A 88 1.20 -1.44 -1.16
N SER A 89 0.53 -0.82 -0.20
CA SER A 89 0.68 0.59 0.10
C SER A 89 1.43 0.75 1.43
N VAL A 90 2.63 1.33 1.38
CA VAL A 90 3.53 1.42 2.54
C VAL A 90 3.64 2.88 2.99
N SER A 91 3.43 3.13 4.29
CA SER A 91 3.66 4.44 4.89
C SER A 91 4.12 4.32 6.34
N GLN A 92 4.82 5.36 6.80
CA GLN A 92 5.22 5.54 8.20
C GLN A 92 4.15 6.22 9.06
N ARG A 93 3.19 6.91 8.44
CA ARG A 93 2.20 7.77 9.11
C ARG A 93 0.81 7.45 8.56
N LEU A 94 -0.22 7.39 9.39
CA LEU A 94 -1.59 7.19 8.89
C LEU A 94 -2.31 8.51 8.62
N ALA A 95 -1.98 9.59 9.35
CA ALA A 95 -2.65 10.89 9.23
C ALA A 95 -2.82 11.39 7.77
N PRO A 96 -1.78 11.41 6.91
CA PRO A 96 -1.88 11.94 5.55
C PRO A 96 -2.38 10.92 4.50
N ILE A 97 -2.85 9.75 4.93
CA ILE A 97 -3.22 8.65 4.04
C ILE A 97 -4.71 8.75 3.69
N PRO A 98 -5.06 8.68 2.38
CA PRO A 98 -6.45 8.65 1.93
C PRO A 98 -7.23 7.52 2.58
N ASN A 99 -8.50 7.77 2.88
CA ASN A 99 -9.39 6.77 3.46
C ASN A 99 -9.58 5.57 2.52
N THR A 100 -9.59 5.80 1.20
CA THR A 100 -9.63 4.74 0.17
C THR A 100 -8.51 3.71 0.36
N VAL A 101 -7.27 4.16 0.65
CA VAL A 101 -6.14 3.24 0.89
C VAL A 101 -6.41 2.34 2.09
N ILE A 102 -6.93 2.92 3.18
CA ILE A 102 -7.20 2.19 4.42
C ILE A 102 -8.38 1.25 4.24
N SER A 103 -9.48 1.70 3.63
CA SER A 103 -10.72 0.93 3.48
C SER A 103 -10.57 -0.21 2.48
N MET A 104 -9.86 -0.01 1.38
CA MET A 104 -9.66 -1.03 0.34
C MET A 104 -8.52 -2.01 0.66
N SER A 105 -7.69 -1.70 1.66
CA SER A 105 -6.68 -2.64 2.17
C SER A 105 -7.32 -3.70 3.07
N GLY A 106 -7.68 -4.85 2.48
CA GLY A 106 -8.19 -6.02 3.21
C GLY A 106 -7.18 -6.64 4.18
N TYR A 107 -5.89 -6.41 3.94
CA TYR A 107 -4.80 -6.84 4.79
C TYR A 107 -4.01 -5.64 5.30
N LYS A 108 -3.71 -5.61 6.60
CA LYS A 108 -2.93 -4.51 7.21
C LYS A 108 -1.90 -5.08 8.17
N TRP A 109 -0.63 -4.69 7.98
CA TRP A 109 0.44 -4.94 8.93
C TRP A 109 0.80 -3.63 9.62
N ILE A 110 0.60 -3.58 10.93
CA ILE A 110 0.90 -2.38 11.71
C ILE A 110 1.98 -2.68 12.74
N GLY A 111 3.15 -2.07 12.54
CA GLY A 111 4.25 -2.10 13.50
C GLY A 111 4.17 -0.97 14.54
N CYS A 112 5.27 -0.77 15.26
CA CYS A 112 5.42 0.30 16.26
C CYS A 112 5.04 1.68 15.69
N GLN A 113 4.34 2.48 16.52
CA GLN A 113 3.94 3.84 16.19
C GLN A 113 4.64 4.83 17.12
N ASN A 114 5.03 5.98 16.59
CA ASN A 114 5.80 6.99 17.34
C ASN A 114 4.95 8.17 17.86
N LEU A 115 3.73 8.36 17.36
CA LEU A 115 2.84 9.43 17.81
C LEU A 115 1.50 8.88 18.30
N VAL A 116 0.98 9.48 19.38
CA VAL A 116 -0.29 9.10 20.01
C VAL A 116 -1.46 9.17 19.01
N SER A 117 -1.49 10.19 18.14
CA SER A 117 -2.53 10.33 17.12
C SER A 117 -2.62 9.15 16.15
N ASP A 118 -1.47 8.57 15.78
CA ASP A 118 -1.46 7.40 14.88
C ASP A 118 -1.77 6.12 15.64
N VAL A 119 -1.31 6.01 16.89
CA VAL A 119 -1.71 4.93 17.80
C VAL A 119 -3.23 4.85 17.91
N GLU A 120 -3.90 5.97 18.19
CA GLU A 120 -5.35 6.01 18.35
C GLU A 120 -6.09 5.62 17.07
N ARG A 121 -5.65 6.16 15.92
CA ARG A 121 -6.23 5.84 14.61
C ARG A 121 -6.05 4.37 14.25
N VAL A 122 -4.85 3.83 14.44
CA VAL A 122 -4.54 2.41 14.23
C VAL A 122 -5.36 1.53 15.15
N ALA A 123 -5.42 1.84 16.44
CA ALA A 123 -6.15 1.06 17.43
C ALA A 123 -7.63 0.95 17.07
N LYS A 124 -8.24 2.06 16.65
CA LYS A 124 -9.62 2.09 16.14
C LYS A 124 -9.78 1.21 14.89
N GLU A 125 -8.89 1.33 13.91
CA GLU A 125 -8.93 0.53 12.67
C GLU A 125 -8.76 -0.96 12.95
N LEU A 126 -7.88 -1.34 13.89
CA LEU A 126 -7.61 -2.72 14.26
C LEU A 126 -8.60 -3.28 15.29
N GLN A 127 -9.41 -2.44 15.95
CA GLN A 127 -10.27 -2.83 17.08
C GLN A 127 -9.48 -3.45 18.25
N VAL A 128 -8.32 -2.85 18.57
CA VAL A 128 -7.48 -3.22 19.73
C VAL A 128 -7.32 -2.01 20.64
N LYS A 129 -6.72 -2.19 21.83
CA LYS A 129 -6.47 -1.06 22.73
C LYS A 129 -5.24 -0.27 22.25
N ALA A 130 -5.28 1.05 22.37
CA ALA A 130 -4.14 1.92 22.09
C ALA A 130 -2.88 1.50 22.88
N ALA A 131 -3.06 1.08 24.14
CA ALA A 131 -1.97 0.57 24.97
C ALA A 131 -1.27 -0.66 24.38
N ASP A 132 -2.01 -1.53 23.69
CA ASP A 132 -1.45 -2.73 23.07
C ASP A 132 -0.54 -2.38 21.88
N ILE A 133 -0.90 -1.33 21.12
CA ILE A 133 -0.07 -0.78 20.04
C ILE A 133 1.19 -0.11 20.60
N MET A 134 1.05 0.68 21.67
CA MET A 134 2.20 1.32 22.33
C MET A 134 3.18 0.32 22.94
N ALA A 135 2.69 -0.86 23.34
CA ALA A 135 3.49 -1.93 23.91
C ALA A 135 4.22 -2.80 22.86
N LEU A 136 4.05 -2.54 21.56
CA LEU A 136 4.77 -3.29 20.52
C LEU A 136 6.28 -3.06 20.62
N ASN A 137 7.03 -4.14 20.75
CA ASN A 137 8.49 -4.11 20.66
C ASN A 137 8.94 -4.04 19.19
N LYS A 138 10.22 -3.69 18.98
CA LYS A 138 10.84 -3.71 17.65
C LYS A 138 10.57 -5.04 16.93
N LEU A 139 10.13 -4.96 15.67
CA LEU A 139 9.74 -6.08 14.79
C LEU A 139 8.43 -6.79 15.15
N GLU A 140 7.76 -6.42 16.25
CA GLU A 140 6.40 -6.89 16.50
C GLU A 140 5.40 -6.11 15.66
N TYR A 141 4.31 -6.77 15.28
CA TYR A 141 3.23 -6.16 14.51
C TYR A 141 1.88 -6.76 14.87
N TYR A 142 0.82 -6.03 14.56
CA TYR A 142 -0.52 -6.58 14.39
C TYR A 142 -0.80 -6.77 12.90
N PHE A 143 -1.27 -7.97 12.56
CA PHE A 143 -1.82 -8.27 11.25
C PHE A 143 -3.34 -8.32 11.36
N LYS A 144 -4.02 -7.48 10.58
CA LYS A 144 -5.46 -7.55 10.36
C LYS A 144 -5.71 -8.20 9.00
N GLY A 145 -6.44 -9.30 9.00
CA GLY A 145 -7.02 -9.90 7.81
C GLY A 145 -8.40 -9.33 7.49
N GLU A 146 -9.03 -9.87 6.46
CA GLU A 146 -10.39 -9.50 6.09
C GLU A 146 -11.39 -9.91 7.20
N GLY A 147 -12.42 -9.08 7.40
CA GLY A 147 -13.46 -9.26 8.41
C GLY A 147 -13.14 -8.68 9.79
N PHE A 148 -14.18 -8.53 10.62
CA PHE A 148 -14.05 -8.08 12.00
C PHE A 148 -13.41 -9.16 12.89
N GLY A 149 -12.64 -8.73 13.90
CA GLY A 149 -11.99 -9.63 14.85
C GLY A 149 -10.81 -10.46 14.30
N ASN A 150 -10.48 -10.35 13.01
CA ASN A 150 -9.39 -11.11 12.39
C ASN A 150 -8.03 -10.42 12.58
N VAL A 151 -7.62 -10.27 13.84
CA VAL A 151 -6.38 -9.59 14.23
C VAL A 151 -5.46 -10.53 14.97
N LYS A 152 -4.19 -10.60 14.55
CA LYS A 152 -3.17 -11.47 15.14
C LYS A 152 -1.90 -10.66 15.42
N LYS A 153 -1.31 -10.85 16.61
CA LYS A 153 0.03 -10.34 16.91
C LYS A 153 1.07 -11.27 16.28
N GLY A 154 2.10 -10.69 15.69
CA GLY A 154 3.22 -11.42 15.08
C GLY A 154 4.56 -10.72 15.31
N LYS A 155 5.62 -11.35 14.82
CA LYS A 155 6.99 -10.82 14.87
C LYS A 155 7.72 -11.17 13.58
N PHE A 156 8.33 -10.19 12.94
CA PHE A 156 9.16 -10.42 11.76
C PHE A 156 10.38 -11.29 12.13
N ARG A 157 10.69 -12.26 11.27
CA ARG A 157 11.88 -13.12 11.35
C ARG A 157 12.70 -12.87 10.10
N PHE A 158 14.01 -12.72 10.27
CA PHE A 158 14.99 -12.57 9.20
C PHE A 158 15.80 -13.85 9.07
#